data_AF-K6EAE3-F1
#
_entry.id   AF-K6EAE3-F1
#
_cell.length_a   1.000
_cell.length_b   1.000
_cell.length_c   1.000
_cell.angle_alpha   90.00
_cell.angle_beta   90.00
_cell.angle_gamma   90.00
#
_symmetry.space_group_name_H-M   'P 1'
#
loop_
_entity.id
_entity.type
_entity.pdbx_description
1 polymer ?
#
loop_
_entity_poly.entity_id
_entity_poly.type
_entity_poly.pdbx_seq_one_letter_code
_entity_poly.pdbx_strand_id
1 'polypeptide(L)'
;MLYVRHTVGSRLFYETTEYEIKPSDHGWEISFNTDNETAATLLKFHNELNIFYVEENQKTWFYSSEGIVEFLEDQSKLLIYADHKTAYPV
;
A
#
# COMPACT_ATOMS: atom_id res chain seq x y z
N MET A 1 0.98 -6.04 -10.21
CA MET A 1 1.12 -4.56 -10.16
C MET A 1 0.50 -4.06 -8.87
N LEU A 2 1.17 -3.17 -8.15
CA LEU A 2 0.65 -2.56 -6.93
C LEU A 2 0.25 -1.11 -7.21
N TYR A 3 -0.90 -0.70 -6.69
CA TYR A 3 -1.38 0.69 -6.74
C TYR A 3 -1.73 1.15 -5.34
N VAL A 4 -1.25 2.33 -4.94
CA VAL A 4 -1.69 3.01 -3.73
C VAL A 4 -2.52 4.22 -4.14
N ARG A 5 -3.75 4.26 -3.67
CA ARG A 5 -4.74 5.28 -4.04
C ARG A 5 -5.34 5.92 -2.79
N HIS A 6 -5.74 7.17 -2.91
CA HIS A 6 -6.55 7.84 -1.91
C HIS A 6 -7.93 7.19 -1.82
N THR A 7 -8.42 6.96 -0.61
CA THR A 7 -9.76 6.39 -0.39
C THR A 7 -10.85 7.28 -0.98
N VAL A 8 -10.71 8.60 -0.84
CA VAL A 8 -11.68 9.56 -1.38
C VAL A 8 -11.30 9.93 -2.83
N GLY A 9 -12.25 9.76 -3.76
CA GLY A 9 -12.04 10.12 -5.17
C GLY A 9 -11.03 9.24 -5.94
N SER A 10 -10.44 8.21 -5.30
CA SER A 10 -9.56 7.22 -5.95
C SER A 10 -8.36 7.83 -6.68
N ARG A 11 -7.83 8.98 -6.23
CA ARG A 11 -6.61 9.57 -6.78
C ARG A 11 -5.44 8.60 -6.64
N LEU A 12 -4.66 8.42 -7.71
CA LEU A 12 -3.42 7.64 -7.65
C LEU A 12 -2.34 8.42 -6.89
N PHE A 13 -1.76 7.80 -5.87
CA PHE A 13 -0.58 8.32 -5.18
C PHE A 13 0.70 7.62 -5.65
N TYR A 14 0.65 6.31 -5.87
CA TYR A 14 1.82 5.54 -6.25
C TYR A 14 1.44 4.27 -7.02
N GLU A 15 2.31 3.84 -7.92
CA GLU A 15 2.21 2.55 -8.61
C GLU A 15 3.60 1.93 -8.79
N THR A 16 3.69 0.59 -8.70
CA THR A 16 4.94 -0.13 -8.90
C THR A 16 4.74 -1.60 -9.28
N THR A 17 5.69 -2.14 -10.02
CA THR A 17 5.87 -3.59 -10.22
C THR A 17 6.84 -4.22 -9.21
N GLU A 18 7.63 -3.40 -8.51
CA GLU A 18 8.63 -3.81 -7.54
C GLU A 18 8.11 -3.57 -6.12
N TYR A 19 7.59 -4.63 -5.52
CA TYR A 19 7.03 -4.60 -4.17
C TYR A 19 7.09 -5.99 -3.54
N GLU A 20 6.89 -6.03 -2.23
CA GLU A 20 6.76 -7.25 -1.46
C GLU A 20 5.48 -7.19 -0.61
N ILE A 21 4.76 -8.31 -0.50
CA ILE A 21 3.62 -8.47 0.40
C ILE A 21 3.88 -9.71 1.25
N LYS A 22 4.09 -9.52 2.56
CA LYS A 22 4.33 -10.59 3.52
C LYS A 22 3.20 -10.67 4.54
N PRO A 23 2.77 -11.87 4.95
CA PRO A 23 1.94 -11.99 6.14
C PRO A 23 2.73 -11.53 7.37
N SER A 24 2.07 -10.85 8.30
CA SER A 24 2.58 -10.48 9.62
C SER A 24 1.60 -10.97 10.70
N ASP A 25 1.96 -10.82 11.98
CA ASP A 25 1.14 -11.28 13.12
C ASP A 25 -0.30 -10.72 13.10
N HIS A 26 -0.51 -9.56 12.47
CA HIS A 26 -1.79 -8.85 12.45
C HIS A 26 -2.32 -8.55 11.04
N GLY A 27 -1.82 -9.22 10.01
CA GLY A 27 -2.30 -9.05 8.64
C GLY A 27 -1.17 -9.14 7.61
N TRP A 28 -0.89 -8.03 6.95
CA TRP A 28 0.09 -7.95 5.86
C TRP A 28 0.99 -6.73 5.99
N GLU A 29 2.29 -6.95 5.80
CA GLU A 29 3.28 -5.91 5.54
C GLU A 29 3.46 -5.80 4.02
N ILE A 30 3.22 -4.61 3.49
CA ILE A 30 3.39 -4.27 2.08
C ILE A 30 4.55 -3.28 2.00
N SER A 31 5.58 -3.62 1.23
CA SER A 31 6.76 -2.75 1.12
C SER A 31 7.23 -2.54 -0.30
N PHE A 32 7.77 -1.35 -0.57
CA PHE A 32 8.32 -0.96 -1.87
C PHE A 32 9.27 0.23 -1.71
N ASN A 33 10.16 0.41 -2.68
CA ASN A 33 11.06 1.56 -2.70
C ASN A 33 10.35 2.79 -3.25
N THR A 34 10.57 3.96 -2.67
CA THR A 34 9.95 5.20 -3.12
C THR A 34 10.78 6.42 -2.71
N ASP A 35 10.51 7.57 -3.34
CA ASP A 35 11.16 8.83 -3.00
C ASP A 35 10.51 9.54 -1.79
N ASN A 36 11.20 10.55 -1.27
CA ASN A 36 10.75 11.33 -0.12
C ASN A 36 9.41 12.05 -0.36
N GLU A 37 9.15 12.52 -1.59
CA GLU A 37 7.92 13.26 -1.91
C GLU A 37 6.70 12.34 -1.87
N THR A 38 6.83 11.16 -2.47
CA THR A 38 5.82 10.12 -2.45
C THR A 38 5.62 9.59 -1.03
N ALA A 39 6.71 9.29 -0.31
CA ALA A 39 6.63 8.85 1.08
C ALA A 39 5.90 9.87 1.96
N ALA A 40 6.24 11.17 1.85
CA ALA A 40 5.57 12.23 2.59
C ALA A 40 4.07 12.31 2.25
N THR A 41 3.69 12.08 0.99
CA THR A 41 2.28 12.02 0.57
C THR A 41 1.56 10.84 1.21
N LEU A 42 2.16 9.65 1.18
CA LEU A 42 1.56 8.44 1.75
C LEU A 42 1.45 8.49 3.27
N LEU A 43 2.48 9.02 3.95
CA LEU A 43 2.45 9.30 5.39
C LEU A 43 1.38 10.33 5.75
N LYS A 44 1.21 11.39 4.94
CA LYS A 44 0.17 12.40 5.18
C LYS A 44 -1.24 11.83 5.12
N PHE A 45 -1.49 10.88 4.22
CA PHE A 45 -2.81 10.28 3.99
C PHE A 45 -2.91 8.86 4.54
N HIS A 46 -2.12 8.51 5.56
CA HIS A 46 -1.96 7.13 6.04
C HIS A 46 -3.27 6.43 6.44
N ASN A 47 -4.27 7.17 6.94
CA ASN A 47 -5.60 6.65 7.28
C ASN A 47 -6.58 6.55 6.09
N GLU A 48 -6.16 6.99 4.91
CA GLU A 48 -7.00 7.13 3.73
C GLU A 48 -6.34 6.48 2.50
N LEU A 49 -5.68 5.33 2.72
CA LEU A 49 -5.03 4.56 1.67
C LEU A 49 -5.82 3.31 1.30
N ASN A 50 -6.04 3.14 0.00
CA ASN A 50 -6.44 1.89 -0.63
C ASN A 50 -5.26 1.31 -1.40
N ILE A 51 -4.90 0.06 -1.09
CA ILE A 51 -3.78 -0.62 -1.72
C ILE A 51 -4.34 -1.75 -2.60
N PHE A 52 -4.17 -1.64 -3.91
CA PHE A 52 -4.63 -2.63 -4.86
C PHE A 52 -3.47 -3.42 -5.44
N TYR A 53 -3.49 -4.73 -5.22
CA TYR A 53 -2.63 -5.67 -5.92
C TYR A 53 -3.43 -6.29 -7.07
N VAL A 54 -3.00 -6.01 -8.30
CA VAL A 54 -3.62 -6.53 -9.53
C VAL A 54 -2.72 -7.60 -10.12
N GLU A 55 -3.33 -8.77 -10.32
CA GLU A 55 -2.82 -9.95 -11.00
C GLU A 55 -3.63 -10.17 -12.29
N GLU A 56 -3.26 -11.17 -13.08
CA GLU A 56 -3.90 -11.45 -14.38
C GLU A 56 -5.41 -11.70 -14.26
N ASN A 57 -5.84 -12.47 -13.25
CA ASN A 57 -7.23 -12.92 -13.08
C ASN A 57 -7.85 -12.48 -11.75
N GLN A 58 -7.13 -11.68 -10.96
CA GLN A 58 -7.56 -11.30 -9.62
C GLN A 58 -7.08 -9.90 -9.26
N LYS A 59 -7.93 -9.16 -8.55
CA LYS A 59 -7.57 -7.92 -7.89
C LYS A 59 -7.79 -8.08 -6.39
N THR A 60 -6.75 -7.87 -5.60
CA THR A 60 -6.83 -7.84 -4.15
C THR A 60 -6.78 -6.39 -3.67
N TRP A 61 -7.71 -6.02 -2.80
CA TRP A 61 -7.74 -4.75 -2.10
C TRP A 61 -7.30 -4.96 -0.66
N PHE A 62 -6.21 -4.32 -0.26
CA PHE A 62 -5.75 -4.23 1.13
C PHE A 62 -6.07 -2.85 1.70
N TYR A 63 -6.47 -2.81 2.96
CA TYR A 63 -6.73 -1.58 3.71
C TYR A 63 -6.43 -1.79 5.20
N SER A 64 -6.22 -0.70 5.90
CA SER A 64 -5.79 -0.68 7.30
C SER A 64 -6.78 0.09 8.16
N SER A 65 -7.17 -0.46 9.31
CA SER A 65 -7.97 0.26 10.30
C SER A 65 -7.16 1.33 11.04
N GLU A 66 -5.87 1.06 11.26
CA GLU A 66 -4.96 1.91 12.05
C GLU A 66 -4.07 2.81 11.18
N GLY A 67 -4.03 2.55 9.86
CA GLY A 67 -3.28 3.36 8.91
C GLY A 67 -1.77 3.40 9.18
N ILE A 68 -1.18 2.31 9.67
CA ILE A 68 0.25 2.30 10.02
C ILE A 68 1.08 2.30 8.74
N VAL A 69 1.86 3.38 8.55
CA VAL A 69 2.79 3.59 7.44
C VAL A 69 4.11 4.08 7.99
N GLU A 70 5.21 3.46 7.56
CA GLU A 70 6.57 3.80 7.96
C GLU A 70 7.42 4.07 6.72
N PHE A 71 8.36 5.01 6.84
CA PHE A 71 9.34 5.27 5.79
C PHE A 71 10.76 5.17 6.37
N LEU A 72 11.53 4.23 5.84
CA LEU A 72 12.93 4.01 6.17
C LEU A 72 13.77 4.88 5.22
N GLU A 73 14.04 6.12 5.63
CA GLU A 73 14.75 7.12 4.81
C GLU A 73 16.12 6.62 4.33
N ASP A 74 16.84 5.87 5.17
CA ASP A 74 18.15 5.27 4.88
C ASP A 74 18.10 4.22 3.77
N GLN A 75 16.93 3.60 3.57
CA GLN A 75 16.69 2.55 2.58
C GLN A 75 15.81 3.01 1.43
N SER A 76 15.29 4.25 1.47
CA SER A 76 14.26 4.74 0.54
C SER A 76 13.09 3.76 0.41
N LYS A 77 12.68 3.16 1.52
CA LYS A 77 11.72 2.06 1.57
C LYS A 77 10.50 2.45 2.40
N LEU A 78 9.31 2.29 1.82
CA LEU A 78 8.04 2.47 2.52
C LEU A 78 7.48 1.11 2.96
N LEU A 79 6.89 1.08 4.15
CA LEU A 79 6.14 -0.04 4.69
C LEU A 79 4.72 0.41 5.01
N ILE A 80 3.73 -0.35 4.55
CA ILE A 80 2.31 -0.16 4.84
C ILE A 80 1.82 -1.44 5.51
N TYR A 81 1.20 -1.32 6.68
CA TYR A 81 0.60 -2.46 7.37
C TYR A 81 -0.91 -2.44 7.20
N ALA A 82 -1.45 -3.52 6.64
CA ALA A 82 -2.87 -3.72 6.41
C ALA A 82 -3.39 -4.90 7.24
N ASP A 83 -4.55 -4.73 7.86
CA ASP A 83 -5.23 -5.74 8.69
C ASP A 83 -6.42 -6.38 7.97
N HIS A 84 -6.84 -5.82 6.83
CA HIS A 84 -7.94 -6.34 6.02
C HIS A 84 -7.54 -6.55 4.56
N LYS A 85 -8.19 -7.53 3.91
CA LYS A 85 -8.17 -7.65 2.45
C LYS A 85 -9.48 -8.19 1.87
N THR A 86 -9.78 -7.79 0.65
CA THR A 86 -10.87 -8.35 -0.17
C THR A 86 -10.35 -8.70 -1.55
N ALA A 87 -10.57 -9.93 -2.01
CA ALA A 87 -10.19 -10.39 -3.34
C ALA A 87 -11.41 -10.39 -4.29
N TYR A 88 -11.19 -9.92 -5.51
CA TYR A 88 -12.17 -9.86 -6.59
C TYR A 88 -11.62 -10.61 -7.80
N PRO A 89 -12.39 -11.51 -8.44
CA PRO A 89 -12.03 -11.99 -9.77
C PRO A 89 -12.09 -10.83 -10.76
N VAL A 90 -11.19 -10.85 -11.76
CA VAL A 90 -11.13 -9.85 -12.85
C VAL A 90 -11.75 -10.44 -14.11
#